data_AF-A0A0M0I4E2-F1
#
_entry.id   AF-A0A0M0I4E2-F1
#
_cell.length_a   1.000
_cell.length_b   1.000
_cell.length_c   1.000
_cell.angle_alpha   90.00
_cell.angle_beta   90.00
_cell.angle_gamma   90.00
#
_symmetry.space_group_name_H-M   'P 1'
#
loop_
_entity.id
_entity.type
_entity.pdbx_description
1 polymer ?
#
loop_
_entity_poly.entity_id
_entity_poly.type
_entity_poly.pdbx_seq_one_letter_code
_entity_poly.pdbx_strand_id
1 'polypeptide(L)'
;MLHLLKTVVLINLAAALVVFVLSQYVAFFKATNLIDFLFFIVIVIWICAKLMWEGGIHSKTTRLDNSRTDKVYSMVKGHDFDQEQQQHYRQNYQTGFVLFIAGMPAFITCLVLQFM
;
A
#
# COMPACT_ATOMS: atom_id res chain seq x y z
N MET A 1 17.77 8.36 0.60
CA MET A 1 17.31 8.48 2.00
C MET A 1 16.22 9.54 2.18
N LEU A 2 16.46 10.82 1.88
CA LEU A 2 15.47 11.89 2.07
C LEU A 2 14.13 11.67 1.36
N HIS A 3 14.17 11.12 0.14
CA HIS A 3 12.95 10.77 -0.60
C HIS A 3 12.08 9.74 0.15
N LEU A 4 12.69 8.70 0.71
CA LEU A 4 11.98 7.67 1.48
C LEU A 4 11.38 8.24 2.77
N LEU A 5 12.12 9.08 3.50
CA LEU A 5 11.61 9.75 4.70
C LEU A 5 10.39 10.62 4.38
N LYS A 6 10.44 11.39 3.28
CA LYS A 6 9.29 12.19 2.82
C LYS A 6 8.10 11.30 2.50
N THR A 7 8.31 10.18 1.83
CA THR A 7 7.26 9.19 1.53
C THR A 7 6.64 8.64 2.81
N VAL A 8 7.45 8.25 3.80
CA VAL A 8 6.97 7.72 5.09
C VAL A 8 6.12 8.76 5.83
N VAL A 9 6.57 10.01 5.90
CA VAL A 9 5.82 11.11 6.53
C VAL A 9 4.49 11.35 5.82
N LEU A 10 4.49 11.38 4.48
CA LEU A 10 3.26 11.55 3.70
C LEU A 10 2.25 10.43 3.92
N ILE A 11 2.70 9.17 3.97
CA ILE A 11 1.84 8.01 4.22
C ILE A 11 1.20 8.10 5.60
N ASN A 12 1.99 8.43 6.62
CA ASN A 12 1.48 8.58 8.00
C ASN A 12 0.47 9.73 8.12
N LEU A 13 0.74 10.86 7.46
CA LEU A 13 -0.16 12.00 7.46
C LEU A 13 -1.48 11.68 6.72
N ALA A 14 -1.40 11.00 5.57
CA ALA A 14 -2.56 10.54 4.83
C ALA A 14 -3.40 9.55 5.65
N ALA A 15 -2.76 8.58 6.32
CA ALA A 15 -3.46 7.63 7.18
C ALA A 15 -4.10 8.32 8.39
N ALA A 16 -3.43 9.30 9.01
CA ALA A 16 -4.01 10.09 10.09
C ALA A 16 -5.25 10.87 9.63
N LEU A 17 -5.22 11.46 8.43
CA LEU A 17 -6.39 12.12 7.84
C LEU A 17 -7.54 11.14 7.60
N VAL A 18 -7.24 9.94 7.07
CA VAL A 18 -8.23 8.89 6.84
C VAL A 18 -8.89 8.49 8.16
N VAL A 19 -8.11 8.16 9.20
CA VAL A 19 -8.66 7.78 10.51
C VAL A 19 -9.42 8.93 11.15
N PHE A 20 -8.94 10.17 11.03
CA PHE A 20 -9.65 11.36 11.52
C PHE A 20 -11.02 11.51 10.86
N VAL A 21 -11.09 11.40 9.54
CA VAL A 21 -12.37 11.42 8.80
C VAL A 21 -13.26 10.27 9.24
N LEU A 22 -12.74 9.03 9.33
CA LEU A 22 -13.53 7.87 9.78
C LEU A 22 -14.05 8.04 11.21
N SER A 23 -13.29 8.68 12.11
CA SER A 23 -13.69 8.92 13.49
C SER A 23 -14.94 9.81 13.61
N GLN A 24 -15.17 10.69 12.63
CA GLN A 24 -16.34 11.56 12.61
C GLN A 24 -17.62 10.84 12.18
N TYR A 25 -17.50 9.85 11.29
CA TYR A 25 -18.65 9.14 10.71
C TYR A 25 -18.95 7.79 11.37
N VAL A 26 -17.93 7.14 11.94
CA VAL A 26 -18.02 5.77 12.44
C VAL A 26 -17.70 5.74 13.93
N ALA A 27 -18.69 5.39 14.75
CA ALA A 27 -18.53 5.32 16.20
C ALA A 27 -17.41 4.37 16.65
N PHE A 28 -17.12 3.31 15.88
CA PHE A 28 -16.01 2.39 16.12
C PHE A 28 -14.63 3.08 16.06
N PHE A 29 -14.49 4.14 15.27
CA PHE A 29 -13.24 4.90 15.12
C PHE A 29 -13.17 6.13 16.03
N LYS A 30 -14.16 6.34 16.92
CA LYS A 30 -14.08 7.38 17.96
C LYS A 30 -13.08 6.95 19.03
N ALA A 31 -11.81 7.17 18.74
CA ALA A 31 -10.72 6.97 19.69
C ALA A 31 -10.79 8.04 20.79
N THR A 32 -11.14 7.63 22.01
CA THR A 32 -11.08 8.48 23.21
C THR A 32 -9.65 8.74 23.67
N ASN A 33 -8.74 7.81 23.40
CA ASN A 33 -7.31 7.91 23.73
C ASN A 33 -6.46 8.05 22.47
N LEU A 34 -5.34 8.76 22.59
CA LEU A 34 -4.35 8.92 21.51
C LEU A 34 -3.76 7.57 21.07
N ILE A 35 -3.65 6.61 21.99
CA ILE A 35 -3.14 5.26 21.70
C ILE A 35 -4.07 4.52 20.73
N ASP A 36 -5.38 4.55 21.01
CA ASP A 36 -6.38 3.90 20.15
C ASP A 36 -6.36 4.52 18.74
N PHE A 37 -6.18 5.84 18.65
CA PHE A 37 -6.08 6.55 17.38
C PHE A 37 -4.83 6.13 16.58
N LEU A 38 -3.66 6.07 17.22
CA LEU A 38 -2.42 5.61 16.58
C LEU A 38 -2.53 4.15 16.14
N PHE A 39 -3.19 3.30 16.91
CA PHE A 39 -3.40 1.90 16.56
C PHE A 39 -4.24 1.75 15.28
N PHE A 40 -5.30 2.54 15.14
CA PHE A 40 -6.08 2.57 13.89
C PHE A 40 -5.27 3.04 12.68
N ILE A 41 -4.38 4.02 12.86
CA ILE A 41 -3.47 4.49 11.79
C ILE A 41 -2.60 3.33 11.30
N VAL A 42 -2.00 2.56 12.23
CA VAL A 42 -1.16 1.40 11.88
C VAL A 42 -1.97 0.36 11.09
N ILE A 43 -3.18 0.04 11.56
CA ILE A 43 -4.06 -0.91 10.89
C ILE A 43 -4.37 -0.45 9.46
N VAL A 44 -4.73 0.82 9.26
CA VAL A 44 -5.03 1.36 7.93
C VAL A 44 -3.80 1.26 7.02
N ILE A 45 -2.62 1.65 7.50
CA ILE A 45 -1.38 1.56 6.70
C ILE A 45 -1.08 0.11 6.32
N TRP A 46 -1.24 -0.84 7.23
CA TRP A 46 -0.94 -2.25 6.98
C TRP A 46 -1.99 -2.93 6.10
N ILE A 47 -3.27 -2.57 6.21
CA ILE A 47 -4.30 -3.02 5.26
C ILE A 47 -3.97 -2.50 3.86
N CYS A 48 -3.65 -1.20 3.72
CA CYS A 48 -3.24 -0.64 2.44
C CYS A 48 -1.96 -1.29 1.90
N ALA A 49 -0.97 -1.58 2.75
CA ALA A 49 0.24 -2.29 2.37
C ALA A 49 -0.08 -3.70 1.84
N LYS A 50 -0.94 -4.45 2.55
CA LYS A 50 -1.40 -5.77 2.15
C LYS A 50 -2.18 -5.72 0.83
N LEU A 51 -3.08 -4.76 0.66
CA LEU A 51 -3.85 -4.58 -0.57
C LEU A 51 -2.96 -4.22 -1.76
N MET A 52 -1.94 -3.37 -1.58
CA MET A 52 -0.98 -3.10 -2.65
C MET A 52 -0.11 -4.31 -2.96
N TRP A 53 0.27 -5.10 -1.94
CA TRP A 53 1.01 -6.34 -2.14
C TRP A 53 0.19 -7.38 -2.93
N GLU A 54 -1.03 -7.68 -2.49
CA GLU A 54 -1.92 -8.65 -3.16
C GLU A 54 -2.45 -8.15 -4.51
N GLY A 55 -2.80 -6.86 -4.61
CA GLY A 55 -3.23 -6.21 -5.85
C GLY A 55 -2.14 -6.15 -6.91
N GLY A 56 -0.86 -6.18 -6.52
CA GLY A 56 0.28 -6.31 -7.45
C GLY A 56 0.56 -7.72 -7.92
N ILE A 57 0.26 -8.71 -7.08
CA ILE A 57 0.42 -10.13 -7.43
C ILE A 57 -0.68 -10.56 -8.41
N HIS A 58 -1.89 -10.01 -8.25
CA HIS A 58 -3.09 -10.43 -8.97
C HIS A 58 -3.70 -9.36 -9.88
N SER A 59 -2.96 -8.32 -10.30
CA SER A 59 -3.45 -7.44 -11.36
C SER A 59 -3.56 -8.25 -12.65
N LYS A 60 -4.69 -8.93 -12.83
CA LYS A 60 -5.19 -9.46 -14.09
C LYS A 60 -5.60 -8.27 -14.95
N THR A 61 -4.68 -7.34 -15.20
CA THR A 61 -4.79 -6.42 -16.32
C THR A 61 -4.63 -7.27 -17.57
N THR A 62 -5.75 -7.90 -17.94
CA THR A 62 -6.14 -8.16 -19.31
C THR A 62 -5.36 -9.23 -20.09
N ARG A 63 -4.86 -10.28 -19.44
CA ARG A 63 -4.72 -11.58 -20.13
C ARG A 63 -6.02 -12.37 -19.99
N LEU A 64 -7.01 -12.00 -20.79
CA LEU A 64 -7.97 -12.99 -21.27
C LEU A 64 -7.14 -13.98 -22.07
N ASP A 65 -6.98 -15.19 -21.56
CA ASP A 65 -6.27 -16.29 -22.19
C ASP A 65 -6.98 -16.67 -23.50
N ASN A 66 -6.76 -15.85 -24.52
CA ASN A 66 -7.34 -16.01 -25.84
C ASN A 66 -6.17 -16.07 -26.80
N SER A 67 -5.88 -17.28 -27.29
CA SER A 67 -4.76 -17.62 -28.16
C SER A 67 -4.66 -16.74 -29.43
N ARG A 68 -5.75 -16.07 -29.82
CA ARG A 68 -5.75 -15.08 -30.90
C ARG A 68 -5.06 -13.76 -30.55
N THR A 69 -5.21 -13.26 -29.33
CA THR A 69 -4.67 -11.94 -28.94
C THR A 69 -3.17 -12.01 -28.67
N ASP A 70 -2.71 -13.14 -28.12
CA ASP A 70 -1.30 -13.41 -27.83
C ASP A 70 -0.43 -13.39 -29.11
N LYS A 71 -0.99 -13.83 -30.24
CA LYS A 71 -0.34 -13.78 -31.55
C LYS A 71 -0.23 -12.35 -32.11
N VAL A 72 -1.18 -11.48 -31.77
CA VAL A 72 -1.16 -10.07 -32.20
C VAL A 72 -0.17 -9.27 -31.36
N TYR A 73 -0.10 -9.54 -30.05
CA TYR A 73 0.88 -8.92 -29.16
C TYR A 73 2.32 -9.30 -29.53
N SER A 74 2.57 -10.56 -29.89
CA SER A 74 3.88 -11.02 -30.36
C SER A 74 4.29 -10.54 -31.77
N MET A 75 3.38 -9.93 -32.53
CA MET A 75 3.68 -9.34 -33.85
C MET A 75 4.11 -7.88 -33.80
N VAL A 76 3.96 -7.19 -32.67
CA VAL A 76 4.38 -5.79 -32.50
C VAL A 76 5.88 -5.74 -32.22
N LYS A 77 6.67 -5.43 -33.25
CA LYS A 77 8.13 -5.31 -33.15
C LYS A 77 8.50 -4.11 -32.28
N GLY A 78 9.10 -4.36 -31.12
CA GLY A 78 9.67 -3.33 -30.24
C GLY A 78 8.98 -3.14 -28.88
N HIS A 79 7.95 -3.94 -28.55
CA HIS A 79 7.30 -3.87 -27.25
C HIS A 79 7.25 -5.27 -26.62
N ASP A 80 8.10 -5.49 -25.62
CA ASP A 80 8.26 -6.78 -24.95
C ASP A 80 7.35 -6.82 -23.72
N PHE A 81 6.08 -7.15 -23.96
CA PHE A 81 5.01 -7.16 -22.95
C PHE A 81 5.35 -8.00 -21.70
N ASP A 82 6.12 -9.09 -21.88
CA ASP A 82 6.53 -9.96 -20.79
C ASP A 82 7.54 -9.27 -19.86
N GLN A 83 8.45 -8.45 -20.41
CA GLN A 83 9.41 -7.69 -19.61
C GLN A 83 8.73 -6.55 -18.84
N GLU A 84 7.76 -5.87 -19.46
CA GLU A 84 6.99 -4.81 -18.80
C GLU A 84 6.14 -5.36 -17.66
N GLN A 85 5.49 -6.51 -17.87
CA GLN A 85 4.70 -7.17 -16.82
C GLN A 85 5.58 -7.62 -15.64
N GLN A 86 6.78 -8.14 -15.90
CA GLN A 86 7.74 -8.46 -14.84
C GLN A 86 8.25 -7.22 -14.10
N GLN A 87 8.48 -6.11 -14.80
CA GLN A 87 8.87 -4.84 -14.18
C GLN A 87 7.76 -4.27 -13.30
N HIS A 88 6.52 -4.29 -13.76
CA HIS A 88 5.36 -3.87 -12.96
C HIS A 88 5.20 -4.74 -11.69
N TYR A 89 5.37 -6.06 -11.82
CA TYR A 89 5.33 -6.97 -10.67
C TYR A 89 6.40 -6.63 -9.62
N ARG A 90 7.64 -6.37 -10.06
CA ARG A 90 8.75 -5.97 -9.18
C ARG A 90 8.51 -4.60 -8.52
N GLN A 91 8.00 -3.62 -9.27
CA GLN A 91 7.69 -2.30 -8.74
C GLN A 91 6.58 -2.35 -7.69
N ASN A 92 5.55 -3.16 -7.89
CA ASN A 92 4.46 -3.26 -6.91
C ASN A 92 4.88 -3.95 -5.61
N TYR A 93 5.74 -4.97 -5.70
CA TYR A 93 6.39 -5.59 -4.54
C TYR A 93 7.20 -4.57 -3.74
N GLN A 94 8.01 -3.77 -4.44
CA GLN A 94 8.83 -2.75 -3.81
C GLN A 94 7.97 -1.68 -3.11
N THR A 95 6.89 -1.23 -3.76
CA THR A 95 5.95 -0.25 -3.17
C THR A 95 5.22 -0.81 -1.95
N GLY A 96 4.70 -2.04 -2.01
CA GLY A 96 4.06 -2.70 -0.87
C GLY A 96 5.00 -2.84 0.33
N PHE A 97 6.27 -3.21 0.08
CA PHE A 97 7.29 -3.28 1.12
C PHE A 97 7.61 -1.92 1.74
N VAL A 98 7.67 -0.85 0.93
CA VAL A 98 7.88 0.52 1.41
C VAL A 98 6.73 0.98 2.31
N LEU A 99 5.48 0.67 1.96
CA LEU A 99 4.31 0.96 2.80
C LEU A 99 4.35 0.19 4.13
N PHE A 100 4.78 -1.07 4.11
CA PHE A 100 4.94 -1.86 5.33
C PHE A 100 5.98 -1.23 6.27
N ILE A 101 7.15 -0.86 5.74
CA ILE A 101 8.20 -0.17 6.50
C ILE A 101 7.69 1.18 7.01
N ALA A 102 6.91 1.91 6.21
CA ALA A 102 6.37 3.21 6.60
C ALA A 102 5.38 3.14 7.78
N GLY A 103 4.74 1.99 8.01
CA GLY A 103 3.87 1.75 9.16
C GLY A 103 4.62 1.41 10.47
N MET A 104 5.88 0.97 10.38
CA MET A 104 6.66 0.60 11.58
C MET A 104 6.90 1.78 12.54
N PRO A 105 7.24 3.00 12.09
CA PRO A 105 7.39 4.15 12.99
C PRO A 105 6.11 4.43 13.79
N ALA A 106 4.94 4.46 13.14
CA ALA A 106 3.66 4.64 13.85
C ALA A 106 3.39 3.53 14.86
N PHE A 107 3.70 2.28 14.51
CA PHE A 107 3.56 1.15 15.42
C PHE A 107 4.50 1.24 16.63
N ILE A 108 5.77 1.62 16.41
CA ILE A 108 6.74 1.81 17.49
C ILE A 108 6.30 2.95 18.41
N THR A 109 5.85 4.08 17.85
CA THR A 109 5.34 5.20 18.66
C THR A 109 4.10 4.80 19.46
N CYS A 110 3.20 4.00 18.87
CA CYS A 110 2.04 3.45 19.57
C CYS A 110 2.45 2.55 20.74
N LEU A 111 3.42 1.65 20.54
CA LEU A 111 3.93 0.78 21.60
C LEU A 111 4.60 1.58 22.73
N VAL A 112 5.43 2.57 22.40
CA VAL A 112 6.08 3.43 23.39
C VAL A 112 5.04 4.16 24.25
N LEU A 113 3.98 4.69 23.63
CA LEU A 113 2.90 5.37 24.35
C LEU A 113 2.05 4.41 25.21
N GLN A 114 1.95 3.13 24.84
CA GLN A 114 1.23 2.13 25.62
C GLN A 114 2.01 1.67 26.87
N PHE A 115 3.34 1.73 26.84
CA PHE A 115 4.21 1.35 27.96
C PHE A 115 4.69 2.54 28.83
N MET A 116 4.28 3.77 28.49
CA MET A 116 4.44 4.96 29.35
C MET A 116 3.22 5.15 30.24
#